data_AF-A0A7C1KD57-F1
#
_entry.id   AF-A0A7C1KD57-F1
#
_cell.length_a   1.000
_cell.length_b   1.000
_cell.length_c   1.000
_cell.angle_alpha   90.00
_cell.angle_beta   90.00
_cell.angle_gamma   90.00
#
_symmetry.space_group_name_H-M   'P 1'
#
loop_
_entity.id
_entity.type
_entity.pdbx_description
1 polymer ?
#
loop_
_entity_poly.entity_id
_entity_poly.type
_entity_poly.pdbx_seq_one_letter_code
_entity_poly.pdbx_strand_id
1 'polypeptide(L)'
;TNLERDLQEAEAAESAVAGLRAQVERLSTALADGAFAQEERAAIRRLRDAVAAIGYDPAVHEAATRDAQALEVYEWRYQELVRAESELGAAREALAQAQARVARATDRQRALEGHLKEVDERLQALQVAALEQEHARLASYQARYTELTRAEARLDEARARLISDEAAADSARRRRDEAQAEIVAVERQLQELADIPGRLAAIELQTKELEERHEQMTYAKAACESEIERLEEMERQTEARRRRLAETRRAQSIYDELMVAFGKRGVQALLIDAVLPEIEQVANELLARMTGNRMHVTLETQRTTQKGTVQETLDIKISDEWGTRSYEMFSGGEAFRIDLALRIALSKLLTRRAGAPLATLVIDEGFGSQDATGRERLMEALRAIQDDFQCLLIVTHLDDLKELFDTRIEVTKTANGSVAQVVTA
;
A
#
# COMPACT_ATOMS: atom_id res chain seq x y z
N THR A 1 -24.75 -20.80 -13.95
CA THR A 1 -25.19 -19.53 -14.55
C THR A 1 -23.98 -18.89 -15.19
N ASN A 2 -23.82 -18.96 -16.53
CA ASN A 2 -22.72 -18.25 -17.20
C ASN A 2 -22.79 -16.72 -16.94
N LEU A 3 -23.99 -16.21 -16.61
CA LEU A 3 -24.20 -14.83 -16.19
C LEU A 3 -23.50 -14.40 -14.88
N GLU A 4 -23.29 -15.27 -13.88
CA GLU A 4 -22.68 -14.83 -12.59
C GLU A 4 -21.16 -14.63 -12.70
N ARG A 5 -20.51 -15.34 -13.64
CA ARG A 5 -19.08 -15.20 -13.90
C ARG A 5 -18.80 -13.98 -14.78
N ASP A 6 -19.63 -13.76 -15.79
CA ASP A 6 -19.55 -12.60 -16.68
C ASP A 6 -19.89 -11.28 -15.94
N LEU A 7 -20.73 -11.31 -14.89
CA LEU A 7 -21.04 -10.15 -14.05
C LEU A 7 -19.88 -9.78 -13.09
N GLN A 8 -19.21 -10.77 -12.49
CA GLN A 8 -18.04 -10.54 -11.62
C GLN A 8 -16.81 -10.03 -12.39
N GLU A 9 -16.60 -10.48 -13.64
CA GLU A 9 -15.52 -9.98 -14.50
C GLU A 9 -15.82 -8.56 -15.02
N ALA A 10 -17.09 -8.23 -15.30
CA ALA A 10 -17.51 -6.89 -15.71
C ALA A 10 -17.41 -5.85 -14.56
N GLU A 11 -17.82 -6.18 -13.34
CA GLU A 11 -17.71 -5.28 -12.17
C GLU A 11 -16.25 -5.02 -11.76
N ALA A 12 -15.37 -6.02 -11.89
CA ALA A 12 -13.94 -5.89 -11.65
C ALA A 12 -13.24 -4.99 -12.70
N ALA A 13 -13.65 -5.06 -13.97
CA ALA A 13 -13.12 -4.23 -15.05
C ALA A 13 -13.63 -2.78 -15.01
N GLU A 14 -14.88 -2.55 -14.59
CA GLU A 14 -15.49 -1.22 -14.50
C GLU A 14 -14.92 -0.40 -13.32
N SER A 15 -14.64 -1.03 -12.18
CA SER A 15 -13.94 -0.38 -11.05
C SER A 15 -12.48 -0.03 -11.38
N ALA A 16 -11.80 -0.88 -12.16
CA ALA A 16 -10.43 -0.63 -12.63
C ALA A 16 -10.34 0.55 -13.63
N VAL A 17 -11.31 0.69 -14.55
CA VAL A 17 -11.36 1.79 -15.54
C VAL A 17 -11.72 3.14 -14.88
N ALA A 18 -12.57 3.15 -13.85
CA ALA A 18 -12.89 4.34 -13.08
C ALA A 18 -11.70 4.82 -12.21
N GLY A 19 -10.96 3.88 -11.59
CA GLY A 19 -9.74 4.17 -10.84
C GLY A 19 -8.62 4.78 -11.71
N LEU A 20 -8.42 4.24 -12.92
CA LEU A 20 -7.41 4.75 -13.86
C LEU A 20 -7.75 6.14 -14.43
N ARG A 21 -9.02 6.43 -14.74
CA ARG A 21 -9.44 7.76 -15.22
C ARG A 21 -9.30 8.85 -14.14
N ALA A 22 -9.58 8.54 -12.87
CA ALA A 22 -9.39 9.49 -11.77
C ALA A 22 -7.91 9.75 -11.45
N GLN A 23 -7.05 8.74 -11.66
CA GLN A 23 -5.60 8.88 -11.48
C GLN A 23 -4.96 9.75 -12.58
N VAL A 24 -5.44 9.65 -13.83
CA VAL A 24 -5.01 10.52 -14.95
C VAL A 24 -5.41 11.98 -14.73
N GLU A 25 -6.63 12.25 -14.26
CA GLU A 25 -7.08 13.61 -13.93
C GLU A 25 -6.30 14.24 -12.76
N ARG A 26 -6.01 13.49 -11.69
CA ARG A 26 -5.23 14.02 -10.55
C ARG A 26 -3.77 14.28 -10.91
N LEU A 27 -3.14 13.42 -11.71
CA LEU A 27 -1.77 13.64 -12.17
C LEU A 27 -1.69 14.84 -13.14
N SER A 28 -2.68 15.02 -14.00
CA SER A 28 -2.78 16.17 -14.92
C SER A 28 -2.92 17.51 -14.17
N THR A 29 -3.70 17.52 -13.09
CA THR A 29 -3.89 18.71 -12.24
C THR A 29 -2.64 19.00 -11.38
N ALA A 30 -2.00 17.98 -10.83
CA ALA A 30 -0.75 18.13 -10.05
C ALA A 30 0.44 18.62 -10.92
N LEU A 31 0.48 18.28 -12.21
CA LEU A 31 1.45 18.81 -13.17
C LEU A 31 1.16 20.27 -13.57
N ALA A 32 -0.11 20.62 -13.79
CA ALA A 32 -0.53 21.98 -14.19
C ALA A 32 -0.34 23.03 -13.08
N ASP A 33 -0.58 22.66 -11.82
CA ASP A 33 -0.34 23.52 -10.64
C ASP A 33 1.12 23.45 -10.15
N GLY A 34 1.97 22.64 -10.80
CA GLY A 34 3.36 22.42 -10.41
C GLY A 34 3.53 21.80 -9.02
N ALA A 35 2.51 21.10 -8.54
CA ALA A 35 2.37 20.54 -7.18
C ALA A 35 2.91 19.10 -7.05
N PHE A 36 3.98 18.79 -7.77
CA PHE A 36 4.73 17.54 -7.66
C PHE A 36 6.20 17.84 -7.36
N ALA A 37 6.91 16.89 -6.74
CA ALA A 37 8.33 17.03 -6.33
C ALA A 37 8.61 18.33 -5.56
N GLN A 38 7.70 18.71 -4.65
CA GLN A 38 7.80 19.97 -3.92
C GLN A 38 8.98 20.00 -2.95
N GLU A 39 9.34 18.84 -2.36
CA GLU A 39 10.52 18.74 -1.48
C GLU A 39 11.82 18.81 -2.25
N GLU A 40 11.92 18.24 -3.45
CA GLU A 40 13.09 18.36 -4.32
C GLU A 40 13.23 19.80 -4.84
N ARG A 41 12.12 20.48 -5.15
CA ARG A 41 12.15 21.91 -5.52
C ARG A 41 12.44 22.82 -4.33
N ALA A 42 12.08 22.43 -3.12
CA ALA A 42 12.48 23.10 -1.89
C ALA A 42 13.95 22.82 -1.55
N ALA A 43 14.44 21.61 -1.80
CA ALA A 43 15.84 21.21 -1.65
C ALA A 43 16.73 21.89 -2.69
N ILE A 44 16.28 22.03 -3.95
CA ILE A 44 16.94 22.84 -4.98
C ILE A 44 16.95 24.33 -4.59
N ARG A 45 15.86 24.84 -3.99
CA ARG A 45 15.86 26.22 -3.46
C ARG A 45 16.85 26.38 -2.30
N ARG A 46 16.87 25.44 -1.34
CA ARG A 46 17.84 25.45 -0.23
C ARG A 46 19.28 25.26 -0.70
N LEU A 47 19.53 24.44 -1.73
CA LEU A 47 20.84 24.30 -2.38
C LEU A 47 21.22 25.58 -3.10
N ARG A 48 20.28 26.25 -3.79
CA ARG A 48 20.51 27.53 -4.46
C ARG A 48 20.79 28.66 -3.45
N ASP A 49 20.11 28.65 -2.31
CA ASP A 49 20.33 29.56 -1.19
C ASP A 49 21.65 29.25 -0.46
N ALA A 50 22.02 27.97 -0.31
CA ALA A 50 23.30 27.55 0.24
C ALA A 50 24.46 27.92 -0.68
N VAL A 51 24.33 27.69 -1.99
CA VAL A 51 25.29 28.10 -3.04
C VAL A 51 25.48 29.62 -3.04
N ALA A 52 24.41 30.40 -2.87
CA ALA A 52 24.49 31.85 -2.69
C ALA A 52 25.17 32.24 -1.36
N ALA A 53 24.99 31.47 -0.28
CA ALA A 53 25.59 31.73 1.03
C ALA A 53 27.10 31.43 1.10
N ILE A 54 27.61 30.49 0.30
CA ILE A 54 29.07 30.27 0.10
C ILE A 54 29.68 31.24 -0.92
N GLY A 55 28.90 32.18 -1.47
CA GLY A 55 29.37 33.18 -2.44
C GLY A 55 29.75 32.58 -3.79
N TYR A 56 29.19 31.43 -4.16
CA TYR A 56 29.44 30.80 -5.44
C TYR A 56 28.80 31.62 -6.56
N ASP A 57 29.64 32.30 -7.33
CA ASP A 57 29.24 33.04 -8.52
C ASP A 57 29.47 32.13 -9.76
N PRO A 58 28.42 31.75 -10.48
CA PRO A 58 28.54 30.94 -11.69
C PRO A 58 29.45 31.56 -12.75
N ALA A 59 29.58 32.89 -12.81
CA ALA A 59 30.48 33.58 -13.73
C ALA A 59 31.94 33.46 -13.28
N VAL A 60 32.20 33.42 -11.96
CA VAL A 60 33.54 33.13 -11.40
C VAL A 60 33.88 31.65 -11.55
N HIS A 61 32.89 30.75 -11.44
CA HIS A 61 33.09 29.33 -11.73
C HIS A 61 33.31 29.06 -13.21
N GLU A 62 32.56 29.70 -14.13
CA GLU A 62 32.83 29.64 -15.56
C GLU A 62 34.14 30.32 -15.95
N ALA A 63 34.55 31.38 -15.24
CA ALA A 63 35.88 31.97 -15.40
C ALA A 63 36.96 31.00 -14.90
N ALA A 64 36.80 30.36 -13.74
CA ALA A 64 37.71 29.35 -13.22
C ALA A 64 37.74 28.06 -14.07
N THR A 65 36.62 27.72 -14.72
CA THR A 65 36.54 26.59 -15.66
C THR A 65 37.17 26.96 -17.01
N ARG A 66 37.02 28.23 -17.47
CA ARG A 66 37.80 28.76 -18.59
C ARG A 66 39.29 28.85 -18.27
N ASP A 67 39.66 29.21 -17.04
CA ASP A 67 41.04 29.23 -16.59
C ASP A 67 41.59 27.81 -16.47
N ALA A 68 40.80 26.83 -16.02
CA ALA A 68 41.16 25.41 -16.01
C ALA A 68 41.30 24.84 -17.44
N GLN A 69 40.44 25.24 -18.38
CA GLN A 69 40.57 24.91 -19.80
C GLN A 69 41.76 25.63 -20.46
N ALA A 70 42.06 26.87 -20.05
CA ALA A 70 43.27 27.58 -20.45
C ALA A 70 44.53 26.92 -19.84
N LEU A 71 44.38 26.26 -18.69
CA LEU A 71 45.41 25.46 -18.02
C LEU A 71 45.57 24.05 -18.62
N GLU A 72 44.64 23.59 -19.45
CA GLU A 72 44.75 22.32 -20.21
C GLU A 72 45.92 22.37 -21.22
N VAL A 73 46.27 23.57 -21.69
CA VAL A 73 47.51 23.82 -22.43
C VAL A 73 48.76 23.46 -21.60
N TYR A 74 48.67 23.55 -20.27
CA TYR A 74 49.77 23.17 -19.36
C TYR A 74 49.81 21.66 -19.07
N GLU A 75 48.72 20.92 -19.28
CA GLU A 75 48.74 19.45 -19.35
C GLU A 75 49.54 19.01 -20.59
N TRP A 76 49.34 19.69 -21.73
CA TRP A 76 50.15 19.49 -22.94
C TRP A 76 51.61 19.92 -22.73
N ARG A 77 51.87 21.05 -22.05
CA ARG A 77 53.24 21.46 -21.66
C ARG A 77 53.86 20.53 -20.61
N TYR A 78 53.08 19.89 -19.76
CA TYR A 78 53.56 18.85 -18.84
C TYR A 78 53.92 17.58 -19.59
N GLN A 79 53.15 17.19 -20.61
CA GLN A 79 53.53 16.11 -21.52
C GLN A 79 54.77 16.47 -22.37
N GLU A 80 54.92 17.74 -22.77
CA GLU A 80 56.11 18.28 -23.43
C GLU A 80 57.32 18.31 -22.49
N LEU A 81 57.11 18.62 -21.19
CA LEU A 81 58.12 18.52 -20.12
C LEU A 81 58.51 17.06 -19.87
N VAL A 82 57.56 16.12 -19.82
CA VAL A 82 57.82 14.68 -19.67
C VAL A 82 58.58 14.13 -20.89
N ARG A 83 58.27 14.59 -22.11
CA ARG A 83 59.06 14.31 -23.31
C ARG A 83 60.45 14.93 -23.24
N ALA A 84 60.56 16.18 -22.80
CA ALA A 84 61.84 16.85 -22.60
C ALA A 84 62.67 16.19 -21.49
N GLU A 85 62.07 15.65 -20.43
CA GLU A 85 62.72 14.88 -19.36
C GLU A 85 63.18 13.51 -19.85
N SER A 86 62.41 12.88 -20.74
CA SER A 86 62.81 11.66 -21.45
C SER A 86 63.96 11.91 -22.44
N GLU A 87 63.90 13.00 -23.22
CA GLU A 87 64.97 13.47 -24.11
C GLU A 87 66.22 13.92 -23.33
N LEU A 88 66.05 14.52 -22.15
CA LEU A 88 67.13 14.85 -21.21
C LEU A 88 67.75 13.59 -20.61
N GLY A 89 66.93 12.55 -20.35
CA GLY A 89 67.39 11.22 -19.98
C GLY A 89 68.25 10.59 -21.07
N ALA A 90 67.78 10.62 -22.33
CA ALA A 90 68.52 10.16 -23.50
C ALA A 90 69.79 11.00 -23.76
N ALA A 91 69.76 12.32 -23.52
CA ALA A 91 70.90 13.21 -23.62
C ALA A 91 71.91 13.00 -22.47
N ARG A 92 71.46 12.65 -21.26
CA ARG A 92 72.33 12.24 -20.13
C ARG A 92 73.00 10.90 -20.38
N GLU A 93 72.30 9.95 -20.99
CA GLU A 93 72.91 8.69 -21.46
C GLU A 93 73.89 8.93 -22.61
N ALA A 94 73.55 9.79 -23.58
CA ALA A 94 74.46 10.17 -24.66
C ALA A 94 75.70 10.92 -24.15
N LEU A 95 75.54 11.77 -23.13
CA LEU A 95 76.63 12.44 -22.43
C LEU A 95 77.49 11.44 -21.64
N ALA A 96 76.89 10.46 -20.96
CA ALA A 96 77.62 9.38 -20.30
C ALA A 96 78.39 8.51 -21.31
N GLN A 97 77.82 8.24 -22.48
CA GLN A 97 78.50 7.54 -23.59
C GLN A 97 79.61 8.40 -24.22
N ALA A 98 79.42 9.71 -24.35
CA ALA A 98 80.44 10.65 -24.81
C ALA A 98 81.59 10.80 -23.79
N GLN A 99 81.28 10.88 -22.49
CA GLN A 99 82.25 10.87 -21.39
C GLN A 99 83.02 9.54 -21.35
N ALA A 100 82.36 8.40 -21.61
CA ALA A 100 83.03 7.11 -21.77
C ALA A 100 83.92 7.04 -23.03
N ARG A 101 83.54 7.70 -24.14
CA ARG A 101 84.38 7.83 -25.35
C ARG A 101 85.58 8.75 -25.12
N VAL A 102 85.41 9.86 -24.41
CA VAL A 102 86.49 10.76 -24.00
C VAL A 102 87.43 10.06 -23.02
N ALA A 103 86.93 9.29 -22.05
CA ALA A 103 87.76 8.47 -21.17
C ALA A 103 88.59 7.45 -21.97
N ARG A 104 87.97 6.74 -22.93
CA ARG A 104 88.69 5.81 -23.83
C ARG A 104 89.69 6.52 -24.76
N ALA A 105 89.41 7.74 -25.22
CA ALA A 105 90.34 8.54 -26.02
C ALA A 105 91.50 9.10 -25.17
N THR A 106 91.25 9.44 -23.91
CA THR A 106 92.25 9.90 -22.93
C THR A 106 93.17 8.74 -22.49
N ASP A 107 92.63 7.53 -22.35
CA ASP A 107 93.43 6.32 -22.11
C ASP A 107 94.22 5.90 -23.36
N ARG A 108 93.69 6.13 -24.56
CA ARG A 108 94.41 5.91 -25.84
C ARG A 108 95.49 6.97 -26.09
N GLN A 109 95.30 8.21 -25.62
CA GLN A 109 96.31 9.27 -25.60
C GLN A 109 97.44 8.92 -24.62
N ARG A 110 97.12 8.45 -23.40
CA ARG A 110 98.13 7.93 -22.44
C ARG A 110 98.90 6.72 -22.98
N ALA A 111 98.24 5.85 -23.76
CA ALA A 111 98.89 4.73 -24.44
C ALA A 111 99.81 5.18 -25.59
N LEU A 112 99.46 6.23 -26.33
CA LEU A 112 100.31 6.84 -27.38
C LEU A 112 101.47 7.68 -26.81
N GLU A 113 101.28 8.35 -25.66
CA GLU A 113 102.36 8.99 -24.89
C GLU A 113 103.35 7.96 -24.31
N GLY A 114 102.90 6.73 -24.05
CA GLY A 114 103.74 5.58 -23.74
C GLY A 114 104.58 5.09 -24.93
N HIS A 115 104.00 5.04 -26.14
CA HIS A 115 104.75 4.69 -27.36
C HIS A 115 105.68 5.81 -27.86
N LEU A 116 105.43 7.07 -27.48
CA LEU A 116 106.34 8.18 -27.81
C LEU A 116 107.57 8.16 -26.86
N LYS A 117 107.43 7.66 -25.61
CA LYS A 117 108.57 7.31 -24.76
C LYS A 117 109.42 6.16 -25.31
N GLU A 118 108.80 5.19 -26.00
CA GLU A 118 109.49 4.02 -26.57
C GLU A 118 110.22 4.31 -27.90
N VAL A 119 109.88 5.43 -28.58
CA VAL A 119 110.57 5.92 -29.79
C VAL A 119 111.63 6.99 -29.47
N ASP A 120 111.50 7.72 -28.35
CA ASP A 120 112.52 8.64 -27.82
C ASP A 120 113.72 7.88 -27.20
N GLU A 121 113.52 6.65 -26.70
CA GLU A 121 114.58 5.77 -26.19
C GLU A 121 115.38 5.04 -27.30
N ARG A 122 114.93 5.11 -28.56
CA ARG A 122 115.55 4.44 -29.73
C ARG A 122 116.24 5.37 -30.73
N LEU A 123 116.29 6.66 -30.43
CA LEU A 123 117.06 7.65 -31.19
C LEU A 123 118.11 8.29 -30.28
N GLN A 124 119.35 7.83 -30.46
CA GLN A 124 120.62 8.46 -30.07
C GLN A 124 121.38 7.89 -28.86
N ALA A 125 121.57 6.57 -28.86
CA ALA A 125 122.90 6.02 -28.58
C ALA A 125 123.77 6.17 -29.85
N LEU A 126 124.84 6.99 -29.81
CA LEU A 126 126.01 6.90 -30.71
C LEU A 126 127.22 7.66 -30.10
N GLN A 127 127.83 6.97 -29.14
CA GLN A 127 129.26 6.75 -28.92
C GLN A 127 130.37 7.74 -29.34
N VAL A 128 131.21 8.03 -28.32
CA VAL A 128 132.70 7.88 -28.23
C VAL A 128 133.59 9.13 -28.40
N ALA A 129 134.24 9.47 -27.27
CA ALA A 129 135.65 9.86 -27.01
C ALA A 129 136.39 10.88 -27.92
N ALA A 130 137.38 11.68 -27.50
CA ALA A 130 138.31 11.65 -26.37
C ALA A 130 139.00 13.02 -26.16
N LEU A 131 139.45 13.27 -24.92
CA LEU A 131 140.69 13.96 -24.44
C LEU A 131 140.99 15.46 -24.72
N GLU A 132 141.15 16.20 -23.60
CA GLU A 132 142.20 17.22 -23.29
C GLU A 132 142.14 18.59 -24.02
N GLN A 133 142.33 19.78 -23.43
CA GLN A 133 142.71 20.26 -22.11
C GLN A 133 142.41 21.78 -22.07
N GLU A 134 142.05 22.32 -20.90
CA GLU A 134 142.30 23.71 -20.43
C GLU A 134 142.58 24.81 -21.49
N HIS A 135 141.61 25.70 -21.75
CA HIS A 135 141.85 27.16 -21.96
C HIS A 135 140.58 28.04 -22.18
N ALA A 136 139.34 27.51 -22.19
CA ALA A 136 138.13 28.31 -22.52
C ALA A 136 137.18 28.60 -21.32
N ARG A 137 137.70 28.69 -20.09
CA ARG A 137 136.93 28.84 -18.83
C ARG A 137 136.20 30.19 -18.64
N LEU A 138 136.34 31.16 -19.54
CA LEU A 138 135.79 32.51 -19.37
C LEU A 138 134.47 32.79 -20.12
N ALA A 139 133.94 31.88 -20.94
CA ALA A 139 132.66 32.05 -21.66
C ALA A 139 131.46 31.31 -21.02
N SER A 140 131.66 30.37 -20.10
CA SER A 140 130.57 29.54 -19.53
C SER A 140 129.75 30.21 -18.42
N TYR A 141 130.17 31.36 -17.91
CA TYR A 141 129.44 32.10 -16.86
C TYR A 141 128.22 32.87 -17.39
N GLN A 142 128.18 33.23 -18.68
CA GLN A 142 127.10 34.03 -19.26
C GLN A 142 125.87 33.19 -19.66
N ALA A 143 126.08 31.93 -20.09
CA ALA A 143 125.00 30.99 -20.41
C ALA A 143 124.25 30.47 -19.16
N ARG A 144 124.95 30.33 -18.02
CA ARG A 144 124.38 29.89 -16.74
C ARG A 144 123.43 30.92 -16.10
N TYR A 145 123.64 32.22 -16.32
CA TYR A 145 122.75 33.27 -15.81
C TYR A 145 121.41 33.32 -16.55
N THR A 146 121.41 33.08 -17.86
CA THR A 146 120.20 33.01 -18.69
C THR A 146 119.35 31.76 -18.44
N GLU A 147 119.94 30.64 -18.01
CA GLU A 147 119.18 29.45 -17.56
C GLU A 147 118.52 29.67 -16.19
N LEU A 148 119.20 30.33 -15.25
CA LEU A 148 118.65 30.62 -13.91
C LEU A 148 117.42 31.54 -13.97
N THR A 149 117.49 32.60 -14.77
CA THR A 149 116.38 33.57 -14.92
C THR A 149 115.12 32.90 -15.52
N ARG A 150 115.29 31.92 -16.42
CA ARG A 150 114.18 31.13 -16.98
C ARG A 150 113.62 30.11 -15.99
N ALA A 151 114.42 29.62 -15.05
CA ALA A 151 113.97 28.72 -13.98
C ALA A 151 113.17 29.47 -12.90
N GLU A 152 113.56 30.70 -12.56
CA GLU A 152 112.83 31.56 -11.61
C GLU A 152 111.44 31.94 -12.16
N ALA A 153 111.35 32.33 -13.44
CA ALA A 153 110.06 32.62 -14.08
C ALA A 153 109.10 31.40 -14.10
N ARG A 154 109.63 30.19 -14.25
CA ARG A 154 108.84 28.94 -14.18
C ARG A 154 108.37 28.62 -12.75
N LEU A 155 109.13 29.02 -11.74
CA LEU A 155 108.77 28.82 -10.33
C LEU A 155 107.62 29.74 -9.91
N ASP A 156 107.64 31.00 -10.35
CA ASP A 156 106.57 31.96 -10.07
C ASP A 156 105.25 31.56 -10.75
N GLU A 157 105.32 31.06 -11.99
CA GLU A 157 104.15 30.54 -12.71
C GLU A 157 103.56 29.29 -12.02
N ALA A 158 104.40 28.41 -11.47
CA ALA A 158 103.97 27.24 -10.71
C ALA A 158 103.32 27.62 -9.36
N ARG A 159 103.84 28.65 -8.68
CA ARG A 159 103.27 29.18 -7.42
C ARG A 159 101.89 29.82 -7.66
N ALA A 160 101.73 30.57 -8.75
CA ALA A 160 100.44 31.16 -9.11
C ALA A 160 99.37 30.09 -9.41
N ARG A 161 99.75 28.98 -10.07
CA ARG A 161 98.86 27.85 -10.32
C ARG A 161 98.44 27.13 -9.04
N LEU A 162 99.37 26.91 -8.10
CA LEU A 162 99.07 26.29 -6.81
C LEU A 162 98.02 27.07 -6.01
N ILE A 163 98.16 28.40 -5.94
CA ILE A 163 97.20 29.27 -5.24
C ILE A 163 95.80 29.20 -5.88
N SER A 164 95.74 29.16 -7.22
CA SER A 164 94.48 29.02 -7.95
C SER A 164 93.81 27.67 -7.69
N ASP A 165 94.60 26.59 -7.66
CA ASP A 165 94.09 25.23 -7.42
C ASP A 165 93.62 25.05 -5.97
N GLU A 166 94.31 25.65 -5.00
CA GLU A 166 93.89 25.69 -3.59
C GLU A 166 92.56 26.43 -3.40
N ALA A 167 92.39 27.60 -4.04
CA ALA A 167 91.14 28.34 -4.02
C ALA A 167 89.98 27.57 -4.68
N ALA A 168 90.25 26.87 -5.80
CA ALA A 168 89.27 26.03 -6.46
C ALA A 168 88.85 24.84 -5.57
N ALA A 169 89.80 24.19 -4.89
CA ALA A 169 89.54 23.09 -3.97
C ALA A 169 88.66 23.52 -2.79
N ASP A 170 88.91 24.68 -2.19
CA ASP A 170 88.10 25.19 -1.08
C ASP A 170 86.67 25.55 -1.51
N SER A 171 86.50 26.11 -2.72
CA SER A 171 85.17 26.37 -3.28
C SER A 171 84.37 25.07 -3.51
N ALA A 172 85.05 23.98 -3.88
CA ALA A 172 84.43 22.68 -4.10
C ALA A 172 84.04 22.02 -2.76
N ARG A 173 84.87 22.18 -1.72
CA ARG A 173 84.54 21.69 -0.36
C ARG A 173 83.28 22.35 0.20
N ARG A 174 83.15 23.68 0.09
CA ARG A 174 81.96 24.40 0.58
C ARG A 174 80.68 23.94 -0.10
N ARG A 175 80.70 23.83 -1.44
CA ARG A 175 79.55 23.33 -2.22
C ARG A 175 79.15 21.91 -1.85
N ARG A 176 80.12 21.04 -1.54
CA ARG A 176 79.84 19.68 -1.04
C ARG A 176 79.15 19.72 0.33
N ASP A 177 79.64 20.55 1.24
CA ASP A 177 79.10 20.62 2.61
C ASP A 177 77.68 21.21 2.62
N GLU A 178 77.40 22.21 1.78
CA GLU A 178 76.05 22.74 1.55
C GLU A 178 75.10 21.67 0.98
N ALA A 179 75.52 20.96 -0.07
CA ALA A 179 74.72 19.88 -0.64
C ALA A 179 74.46 18.74 0.36
N GLN A 180 75.44 18.41 1.21
CA GLN A 180 75.29 17.40 2.25
C GLN A 180 74.27 17.82 3.32
N ALA A 181 74.24 19.10 3.70
CA ALA A 181 73.27 19.63 4.64
C ALA A 181 71.83 19.61 4.07
N GLU A 182 71.67 19.93 2.79
CA GLU A 182 70.36 19.85 2.11
C GLU A 182 69.84 18.41 2.03
N ILE A 183 70.71 17.43 1.71
CA ILE A 183 70.33 16.02 1.67
C ILE A 183 69.78 15.56 3.03
N VAL A 184 70.46 15.87 4.13
CA VAL A 184 70.03 15.47 5.48
C VAL A 184 68.68 16.12 5.85
N ALA A 185 68.45 17.37 5.43
CA ALA A 185 67.18 18.06 5.68
C ALA A 185 66.01 17.39 4.92
N VAL A 186 66.23 17.01 3.65
CA VAL A 186 65.24 16.33 2.81
C VAL A 186 64.96 14.91 3.32
N GLU A 187 65.99 14.17 3.74
CA GLU A 187 65.83 12.83 4.34
C GLU A 187 64.99 12.87 5.63
N ARG A 188 65.16 13.90 6.45
CA ARG A 188 64.34 14.07 7.67
C ARG A 188 62.87 14.33 7.34
N GLN A 189 62.61 15.18 6.35
CA GLN A 189 61.24 15.45 5.87
C GLN A 189 60.59 14.18 5.29
N LEU A 190 61.34 13.37 4.53
CA LEU A 190 60.85 12.10 4.00
C LEU A 190 60.48 11.09 5.10
N GLN A 191 61.26 11.03 6.19
CA GLN A 191 60.93 10.17 7.34
C GLN A 191 59.66 10.64 8.07
N GLU A 192 59.45 11.95 8.20
CA GLU A 192 58.23 12.51 8.81
C GLU A 192 56.96 12.19 7.97
N LEU A 193 57.09 12.00 6.65
CA LEU A 193 55.97 11.66 5.75
C LEU A 193 55.74 10.14 5.53
N ALA A 194 56.62 9.27 6.04
CA ALA A 194 56.58 7.84 5.72
C ALA A 194 55.33 7.09 6.24
N ASP A 195 54.67 7.59 7.28
CA ASP A 195 53.51 6.95 7.93
C ASP A 195 52.14 7.37 7.33
N ILE A 196 52.12 8.39 6.47
CA ILE A 196 50.88 8.93 5.89
C ILE A 196 50.14 7.90 5.00
N PRO A 197 50.79 7.11 4.13
CA PRO A 197 50.10 6.15 3.27
C PRO A 197 49.38 5.04 4.06
N GLY A 198 50.00 4.57 5.15
CA GLY A 198 49.39 3.53 6.01
C GLY A 198 48.15 4.04 6.74
N ARG A 199 48.19 5.28 7.22
CA ARG A 199 47.03 5.94 7.86
C ARG A 199 45.91 6.23 6.87
N LEU A 200 46.25 6.63 5.64
CA LEU A 200 45.27 6.87 4.58
C LEU A 200 44.53 5.56 4.21
N ALA A 201 45.26 4.47 3.98
CA ALA A 201 44.67 3.17 3.67
C ALA A 201 43.77 2.63 4.80
N ALA A 202 44.15 2.87 6.07
CA ALA A 202 43.33 2.49 7.21
C ALA A 202 42.02 3.29 7.29
N ILE A 203 42.07 4.59 7.01
CA ILE A 203 40.89 5.46 6.99
C ILE A 203 39.97 5.12 5.81
N GLU A 204 40.53 4.84 4.63
CA GLU A 204 39.76 4.40 3.45
C GLU A 204 38.99 3.10 3.73
N LEU A 205 39.64 2.12 4.37
CA LEU A 205 38.99 0.88 4.76
C LEU A 205 37.86 1.10 5.78
N GLN A 206 38.10 1.92 6.80
CA GLN A 206 37.08 2.26 7.80
C GLN A 206 35.90 3.02 7.19
N THR A 207 36.17 3.91 6.24
CA THR A 207 35.13 4.68 5.53
C THR A 207 34.23 3.73 4.73
N LYS A 208 34.83 2.78 4.02
CA LYS A 208 34.10 1.77 3.25
C LYS A 208 33.23 0.87 4.14
N GLU A 209 33.76 0.40 5.27
CA GLU A 209 32.97 -0.39 6.24
C GLU A 209 31.79 0.41 6.83
N LEU A 210 31.99 1.72 7.07
CA LEU A 210 30.93 2.60 7.56
C LEU A 210 29.85 2.85 6.50
N GLU A 211 30.24 3.02 5.24
CA GLU A 211 29.32 3.17 4.11
C GLU A 211 28.45 1.91 3.94
N GLU A 212 29.04 0.72 3.96
CA GLU A 212 28.30 -0.55 3.87
C GLU A 212 27.31 -0.72 5.04
N ARG A 213 27.70 -0.37 6.26
CA ARG A 213 26.81 -0.40 7.44
C ARG A 213 25.67 0.62 7.32
N HIS A 214 25.97 1.83 6.83
CA HIS A 214 24.95 2.87 6.63
C HIS A 214 23.92 2.42 5.59
N GLU A 215 24.36 1.80 4.50
CA GLU A 215 23.49 1.29 3.45
C GLU A 215 22.58 0.16 3.97
N GLN A 216 23.13 -0.78 4.75
CA GLN A 216 22.36 -1.84 5.41
C GLN A 216 21.32 -1.29 6.38
N MET A 217 21.68 -0.30 7.20
CA MET A 217 20.73 0.33 8.14
C MET A 217 19.65 1.12 7.41
N THR A 218 19.99 1.78 6.30
CA THR A 218 19.02 2.51 5.47
C THR A 218 17.99 1.54 4.86
N TYR A 219 18.45 0.40 4.35
CA TYR A 219 17.58 -0.63 3.81
C TYR A 219 16.67 -1.24 4.90
N ALA A 220 17.22 -1.55 6.08
CA ALA A 220 16.46 -2.08 7.20
C ALA A 220 15.40 -1.06 7.70
N LYS A 221 15.73 0.22 7.72
CA LYS A 221 14.79 1.30 8.06
C LYS A 221 13.64 1.37 7.07
N ALA A 222 13.93 1.39 5.76
CA ALA A 222 12.91 1.43 4.72
C ALA A 222 11.97 0.20 4.78
N ALA A 223 12.53 -0.99 5.05
CA ALA A 223 11.73 -2.19 5.25
C ALA A 223 10.79 -2.09 6.47
N CYS A 224 11.27 -1.53 7.59
CA CYS A 224 10.44 -1.32 8.77
C CYS A 224 9.35 -0.26 8.52
N GLU A 225 9.67 0.84 7.84
CA GLU A 225 8.71 1.89 7.49
C GLU A 225 7.59 1.34 6.60
N SER A 226 7.94 0.56 5.57
CA SER A 226 6.95 -0.08 4.70
C SER A 226 6.05 -1.07 5.47
N GLU A 227 6.60 -1.78 6.45
CA GLU A 227 5.82 -2.75 7.22
C GLU A 227 4.91 -2.08 8.25
N ILE A 228 5.32 -0.94 8.82
CA ILE A 228 4.47 -0.09 9.66
C ILE A 228 3.28 0.42 8.84
N GLU A 229 3.51 0.98 7.65
CA GLU A 229 2.43 1.46 6.78
C GLU A 229 1.44 0.35 6.43
N ARG A 230 1.95 -0.86 6.15
CA ARG A 230 1.12 -2.04 5.88
C ARG A 230 0.24 -2.41 7.09
N LEU A 231 0.80 -2.38 8.29
CA LEU A 231 0.09 -2.71 9.53
C LEU A 231 -0.98 -1.66 9.87
N GLU A 232 -0.66 -0.38 9.72
CA GLU A 232 -1.62 0.72 9.95
C GLU A 232 -2.81 0.65 9.00
N GLU A 233 -2.58 0.32 7.72
CA GLU A 233 -3.67 0.13 6.75
C GLU A 233 -4.54 -1.07 7.13
N MET A 234 -3.92 -2.16 7.57
CA MET A 234 -4.64 -3.36 8.02
C MET A 234 -5.49 -3.08 9.28
N GLU A 235 -5.01 -2.24 10.19
CA GLU A 235 -5.75 -1.78 11.36
C GLU A 235 -6.96 -0.92 10.97
N ARG A 236 -6.77 0.06 10.08
CA ARG A 236 -7.88 0.89 9.54
C ARG A 236 -8.98 0.04 8.92
N GLN A 237 -8.60 -0.95 8.10
CA GLN A 237 -9.56 -1.87 7.47
C GLN A 237 -10.29 -2.74 8.49
N THR A 238 -9.58 -3.21 9.52
CA THR A 238 -10.18 -4.02 10.60
C THR A 238 -11.20 -3.21 11.39
N GLU A 239 -10.90 -1.95 11.72
CA GLU A 239 -11.81 -1.07 12.43
C GLU A 239 -13.07 -0.76 11.61
N ALA A 240 -12.92 -0.48 10.31
CA ALA A 240 -14.06 -0.29 9.41
C ALA A 240 -14.95 -1.55 9.32
N ARG A 241 -14.35 -2.75 9.22
CA ARG A 241 -15.09 -4.02 9.22
C ARG A 241 -15.81 -4.27 10.55
N ARG A 242 -15.20 -3.93 11.69
CA ARG A 242 -15.82 -4.02 13.01
C ARG A 242 -17.05 -3.12 13.13
N ARG A 243 -16.97 -1.88 12.66
CA ARG A 243 -18.11 -0.94 12.63
C ARG A 243 -19.26 -1.49 11.80
N ARG A 244 -18.97 -1.93 10.57
CA ARG A 244 -19.98 -2.53 9.68
C ARG A 244 -20.62 -3.78 10.30
N LEU A 245 -19.82 -4.64 10.94
CA LEU A 245 -20.34 -5.82 11.64
C LEU A 245 -21.29 -5.43 12.79
N ALA A 246 -20.95 -4.40 13.56
CA ALA A 246 -21.80 -3.92 14.64
C ALA A 246 -23.13 -3.36 14.11
N GLU A 247 -23.11 -2.59 13.02
CA GLU A 247 -24.31 -2.07 12.36
C GLU A 247 -25.20 -3.19 11.82
N THR A 248 -24.61 -4.15 11.10
CA THR A 248 -25.34 -5.30 10.57
C THR A 248 -25.94 -6.15 11.68
N ARG A 249 -25.23 -6.36 12.80
CA ARG A 249 -25.78 -7.09 13.96
C ARG A 249 -26.95 -6.37 14.61
N ARG A 250 -26.91 -5.04 14.70
CA ARG A 250 -28.06 -4.26 15.20
C ARG A 250 -29.26 -4.41 14.27
N ALA A 251 -29.05 -4.29 12.97
CA ALA A 251 -30.11 -4.47 11.98
C ALA A 251 -30.69 -5.90 12.05
N GLN A 252 -29.83 -6.92 12.16
CA GLN A 252 -30.25 -8.30 12.34
C GLN A 252 -31.13 -8.47 13.59
N SER A 253 -30.72 -7.91 14.73
CA SER A 253 -31.50 -7.98 15.98
C SER A 253 -32.90 -7.39 15.81
N ILE A 254 -33.01 -6.24 15.13
CA ILE A 254 -34.30 -5.61 14.84
C ILE A 254 -35.13 -6.53 13.94
N TYR A 255 -34.55 -7.11 12.90
CA TYR A 255 -35.27 -8.02 12.02
C TYR A 255 -35.70 -9.32 12.72
N ASP A 256 -34.89 -9.85 13.63
CA ASP A 256 -35.24 -11.03 14.44
C ASP A 256 -36.45 -10.72 15.35
N GLU A 257 -36.45 -9.55 16.01
CA GLU A 257 -37.59 -9.08 16.79
C GLU A 257 -38.84 -8.89 15.93
N LEU A 258 -38.70 -8.28 14.75
CA LEU A 258 -39.81 -8.08 13.81
C LEU A 258 -40.34 -9.41 13.26
N MET A 259 -39.50 -10.39 12.99
CA MET A 259 -39.94 -11.73 12.57
C MET A 259 -40.77 -12.43 13.65
N VAL A 260 -40.38 -12.27 14.92
CA VAL A 260 -41.17 -12.79 16.04
C VAL A 260 -42.48 -12.01 16.20
N ALA A 261 -42.41 -10.67 16.18
CA ALA A 261 -43.56 -9.79 16.37
C ALA A 261 -44.58 -9.91 15.24
N PHE A 262 -44.16 -10.05 13.98
CA PHE A 262 -45.07 -10.21 12.83
C PHE A 262 -45.29 -11.67 12.42
N GLY A 263 -44.71 -12.62 13.15
CA GLY A 263 -44.96 -14.04 12.98
C GLY A 263 -46.31 -14.48 13.54
N LYS A 264 -46.63 -15.77 13.35
CA LYS A 264 -47.92 -16.37 13.75
C LYS A 264 -48.27 -16.21 15.23
N ARG A 265 -47.27 -16.06 16.11
CA ARG A 265 -47.42 -15.94 17.57
C ARG A 265 -47.35 -14.50 18.08
N GLY A 266 -47.12 -13.53 17.20
CA GLY A 266 -46.98 -12.13 17.57
C GLY A 266 -48.30 -11.37 17.37
N VAL A 267 -48.25 -10.28 16.62
CA VAL A 267 -49.37 -9.40 16.31
C VAL A 267 -50.55 -10.16 15.71
N GLN A 268 -50.33 -11.20 14.90
CA GLN A 268 -51.44 -12.00 14.35
C GLN A 268 -52.24 -12.69 15.45
N ALA A 269 -51.58 -13.33 16.43
CA ALA A 269 -52.26 -13.98 17.56
C ALA A 269 -52.96 -12.94 18.43
N LEU A 270 -52.29 -11.83 18.75
CA LEU A 270 -52.88 -10.73 19.52
C LEU A 270 -54.13 -10.12 18.85
N LEU A 271 -54.12 -10.00 17.52
CA LEU A 271 -55.28 -9.52 16.76
C LEU A 271 -56.44 -10.51 16.76
N ILE A 272 -56.16 -11.82 16.79
CA ILE A 272 -57.19 -12.85 16.93
C ILE A 272 -57.75 -12.79 18.36
N ASP A 273 -56.90 -12.83 19.38
CA ASP A 273 -57.30 -12.75 20.80
C ASP A 273 -58.14 -11.50 21.10
N ALA A 274 -57.78 -10.35 20.53
CA ALA A 274 -58.51 -9.11 20.73
C ALA A 274 -59.93 -9.12 20.17
N VAL A 275 -60.23 -10.03 19.24
CA VAL A 275 -61.49 -10.06 18.47
C VAL A 275 -62.41 -11.19 18.93
N LEU A 276 -61.86 -12.29 19.44
CA LEU A 276 -62.65 -13.45 19.83
C LEU A 276 -63.74 -13.13 20.86
N PRO A 277 -63.52 -12.31 21.90
CA PRO A 277 -64.59 -11.97 22.85
C PRO A 277 -65.81 -11.32 22.19
N GLU A 278 -65.60 -10.50 21.15
CA GLU A 278 -66.69 -9.89 20.39
C GLU A 278 -67.45 -10.94 19.57
N ILE A 279 -66.73 -11.86 18.91
CA ILE A 279 -67.34 -12.96 18.16
C ILE A 279 -68.15 -13.86 19.11
N GLU A 280 -67.57 -14.24 20.26
CA GLU A 280 -68.24 -15.04 21.29
C GLU A 280 -69.51 -14.36 21.78
N GLN A 281 -69.44 -13.06 22.11
CA GLN A 281 -70.60 -12.32 22.59
C GLN A 281 -71.74 -12.39 21.57
N VAL A 282 -71.48 -12.02 20.31
CA VAL A 282 -72.51 -11.98 19.26
C VAL A 282 -73.04 -13.39 18.94
N ALA A 283 -72.16 -14.39 18.89
CA ALA A 283 -72.57 -15.77 18.65
C ALA A 283 -73.45 -16.28 19.79
N ASN A 284 -73.08 -16.00 21.03
CA ASN A 284 -73.84 -16.45 22.20
C ASN A 284 -75.17 -15.73 22.37
N GLU A 285 -75.28 -14.45 22.01
CA GLU A 285 -76.55 -13.74 21.98
C GLU A 285 -77.55 -14.40 21.02
N LEU A 286 -77.10 -14.86 19.85
CA LEU A 286 -77.95 -15.58 18.89
C LEU A 286 -78.23 -17.02 19.33
N LEU A 287 -77.19 -17.73 19.78
CA LEU A 287 -77.31 -19.13 20.19
C LEU A 287 -78.21 -19.29 21.42
N ALA A 288 -78.17 -18.33 22.35
CA ALA A 288 -79.09 -18.23 23.48
C ALA A 288 -80.55 -18.21 23.03
N ARG A 289 -80.89 -17.40 22.01
CA ARG A 289 -82.25 -17.32 21.45
C ARG A 289 -82.67 -18.63 20.79
N MET A 290 -81.78 -19.23 19.98
CA MET A 290 -82.08 -20.48 19.26
C MET A 290 -82.22 -21.69 20.20
N THR A 291 -81.53 -21.69 21.34
CA THR A 291 -81.46 -22.87 22.23
C THR A 291 -82.28 -22.72 23.51
N GLY A 292 -82.73 -21.51 23.84
CA GLY A 292 -83.36 -21.17 25.11
C GLY A 292 -82.35 -21.13 26.26
N ASN A 293 -81.21 -20.47 26.04
CA ASN A 293 -80.09 -20.34 27.00
C ASN A 293 -79.42 -21.67 27.41
N ARG A 294 -79.55 -22.74 26.62
CA ARG A 294 -79.00 -24.06 26.96
C ARG A 294 -77.59 -24.30 26.45
N MET A 295 -77.12 -23.50 25.49
CA MET A 295 -75.81 -23.67 24.87
C MET A 295 -75.05 -22.35 24.87
N HIS A 296 -73.75 -22.44 25.11
CA HIS A 296 -72.83 -21.31 25.06
C HIS A 296 -71.51 -21.76 24.40
N VAL A 297 -70.99 -20.95 23.49
CA VAL A 297 -69.76 -21.17 22.74
C VAL A 297 -68.62 -20.37 23.36
N THR A 298 -67.47 -21.01 23.49
CA THR A 298 -66.21 -20.40 23.91
C THR A 298 -65.13 -20.76 22.89
N LEU A 299 -64.33 -19.77 22.49
CA LEU A 299 -63.27 -19.85 21.51
C LEU A 299 -61.93 -19.76 22.25
N GLU A 300 -61.21 -20.88 22.31
CA GLU A 300 -59.95 -20.97 23.03
C GLU A 300 -58.77 -20.90 22.05
N THR A 301 -57.86 -19.95 22.25
CA THR A 301 -56.66 -19.80 21.39
C THR A 301 -55.49 -20.67 21.80
N GLN A 302 -55.61 -21.37 22.92
CA GLN A 302 -54.52 -22.16 23.48
C GLN A 302 -55.01 -23.53 23.92
N ARG A 303 -54.30 -24.57 23.49
CA ARG A 303 -54.51 -25.95 23.93
C ARG A 303 -53.24 -26.51 24.54
N THR A 304 -53.35 -27.03 25.76
CA THR A 304 -52.27 -27.81 26.37
C THR A 304 -52.21 -29.20 25.75
N THR A 305 -51.12 -29.50 25.06
CA THR A 305 -50.88 -30.83 24.49
C THR A 305 -50.64 -31.87 25.60
N GLN A 306 -50.78 -33.16 25.30
CA GLN A 306 -50.47 -34.25 26.25
C GLN A 306 -49.03 -34.22 26.79
N LYS A 307 -48.12 -33.50 26.11
CA LYS A 307 -46.72 -33.30 26.52
C LYS A 307 -46.53 -32.08 27.44
N GLY A 308 -47.61 -31.40 27.86
CA GLY A 308 -47.57 -30.20 28.69
C GLY A 308 -47.15 -28.93 27.96
N THR A 309 -46.97 -28.99 26.64
CA THR A 309 -46.66 -27.80 25.82
C THR A 309 -47.95 -27.10 25.42
N VAL A 310 -48.04 -25.78 25.65
CA VAL A 310 -49.14 -24.93 25.18
C VAL A 310 -48.96 -24.71 23.67
N GLN A 311 -49.96 -25.09 22.90
CA GLN A 311 -50.01 -24.89 21.46
C GLN A 311 -51.04 -23.80 21.14
N GLU A 312 -50.66 -22.84 20.31
CA GLU A 312 -51.58 -21.87 19.72
C GLU A 312 -52.52 -22.60 18.73
N THR A 313 -53.82 -22.53 19.01
CA THR A 313 -54.90 -23.17 18.25
C THR A 313 -56.08 -22.22 18.14
N LEU A 314 -57.19 -22.64 17.52
CA LEU A 314 -58.47 -21.97 17.66
C LEU A 314 -59.51 -23.07 17.87
N ASP A 315 -59.78 -23.36 19.13
CA ASP A 315 -60.67 -24.43 19.55
C ASP A 315 -62.06 -23.87 19.83
N ILE A 316 -63.08 -24.57 19.34
CA ILE A 316 -64.48 -24.23 19.61
C ILE A 316 -64.99 -25.19 20.69
N LYS A 317 -65.23 -24.66 21.88
CA LYS A 317 -65.85 -25.35 23.01
C LYS A 317 -67.29 -24.93 23.14
N ILE A 318 -68.14 -25.87 23.51
CA ILE A 318 -69.54 -25.60 23.75
C ILE A 318 -69.90 -26.17 25.10
N SER A 319 -70.43 -25.31 25.97
CA SER A 319 -71.02 -25.70 27.25
C SER A 319 -72.52 -25.82 27.13
N ASP A 320 -73.06 -26.93 27.62
CA ASP A 320 -74.48 -27.16 27.78
C ASP A 320 -74.80 -27.80 29.15
N GLU A 321 -76.02 -28.32 29.31
CA GLU A 321 -76.51 -28.98 30.53
C GLU A 321 -75.68 -30.21 30.94
N TRP A 322 -74.94 -30.82 30.02
CA TRP A 322 -74.09 -31.99 30.25
C TRP A 322 -72.60 -31.63 30.42
N GLY A 323 -72.27 -30.33 30.39
CA GLY A 323 -70.91 -29.82 30.59
C GLY A 323 -70.29 -29.24 29.32
N THR A 324 -68.98 -29.04 29.35
CA THR A 324 -68.22 -28.45 28.23
C THR A 324 -67.59 -29.54 27.37
N ARG A 325 -67.91 -29.57 26.08
CA ARG A 325 -67.36 -30.54 25.12
C ARG A 325 -66.97 -29.88 23.79
N SER A 326 -66.22 -30.64 22.99
CA SER A 326 -65.77 -30.20 21.67
C SER A 326 -66.94 -30.14 20.68
N TYR A 327 -66.88 -29.21 19.72
CA TYR A 327 -67.86 -29.04 18.65
C TYR A 327 -68.23 -30.35 17.94
N GLU A 328 -67.26 -31.23 17.70
CA GLU A 328 -67.43 -32.48 16.97
C GLU A 328 -68.37 -33.48 17.68
N MET A 329 -68.71 -33.25 18.95
CA MET A 329 -69.56 -34.14 19.76
C MET A 329 -71.05 -33.77 19.71
N PHE A 330 -71.45 -32.73 18.97
CA PHE A 330 -72.84 -32.28 18.89
C PHE A 330 -73.60 -32.90 17.71
N SER A 331 -74.91 -33.07 17.88
CA SER A 331 -75.77 -33.61 16.81
C SER A 331 -75.87 -32.64 15.63
N GLY A 332 -76.27 -33.13 14.45
CA GLY A 332 -76.39 -32.29 13.25
C GLY A 332 -77.30 -31.06 13.41
N GLY A 333 -78.37 -31.18 14.21
CA GLY A 333 -79.26 -30.04 14.49
C GLY A 333 -78.64 -29.02 15.44
N GLU A 334 -77.88 -29.47 16.44
CA GLU A 334 -77.15 -28.60 17.37
C GLU A 334 -75.97 -27.91 16.69
N ALA A 335 -75.18 -28.67 15.92
CA ALA A 335 -74.07 -28.16 15.13
C ALA A 335 -74.55 -27.08 14.15
N PHE A 336 -75.69 -27.26 13.49
CA PHE A 336 -76.27 -26.23 12.62
C PHE A 336 -76.53 -24.90 13.36
N ARG A 337 -77.10 -24.94 14.57
CA ARG A 337 -77.35 -23.73 15.37
C ARG A 337 -76.04 -23.07 15.81
N ILE A 338 -75.04 -23.85 16.20
CA ILE A 338 -73.70 -23.35 16.55
C ILE A 338 -73.05 -22.67 15.33
N ASP A 339 -73.06 -23.34 14.18
CA ASP A 339 -72.47 -22.85 12.93
C ASP A 339 -73.12 -21.55 12.47
N LEU A 340 -74.45 -21.49 12.53
CA LEU A 340 -75.22 -20.31 12.14
C LEU A 340 -74.87 -19.11 13.04
N ALA A 341 -74.83 -19.32 14.36
CA ALA A 341 -74.44 -18.29 15.33
C ALA A 341 -73.02 -17.74 15.06
N LEU A 342 -72.05 -18.63 14.86
CA LEU A 342 -70.67 -18.23 14.57
C LEU A 342 -70.54 -17.52 13.21
N ARG A 343 -71.22 -18.00 12.16
CA ARG A 343 -71.19 -17.37 10.83
C ARG A 343 -71.77 -15.96 10.86
N ILE A 344 -72.87 -15.75 11.58
CA ILE A 344 -73.48 -14.43 11.73
C ILE A 344 -72.57 -13.51 12.55
N ALA A 345 -71.99 -14.00 13.64
CA ALA A 345 -71.03 -13.24 14.45
C ALA A 345 -69.81 -12.77 13.63
N LEU A 346 -69.23 -13.67 12.85
CA LEU A 346 -68.14 -13.35 11.91
C LEU A 346 -68.58 -12.34 10.84
N SER A 347 -69.77 -12.52 10.27
CA SER A 347 -70.33 -11.63 9.25
C SER A 347 -70.52 -10.21 9.80
N LYS A 348 -71.06 -10.07 11.02
CA LYS A 348 -71.23 -8.78 11.69
C LYS A 348 -69.90 -8.09 11.99
N LEU A 349 -68.90 -8.86 12.44
CA LEU A 349 -67.56 -8.34 12.68
C LEU A 349 -66.91 -7.78 11.40
N LEU A 350 -66.96 -8.54 10.30
CA LEU A 350 -66.39 -8.11 9.01
C LEU A 350 -67.04 -6.83 8.49
N THR A 351 -68.35 -6.74 8.65
CA THR A 351 -69.20 -5.60 8.26
C THR A 351 -68.86 -4.34 9.03
N ARG A 352 -68.74 -4.46 10.36
CA ARG A 352 -68.30 -3.36 11.22
C ARG A 352 -66.91 -2.85 10.83
N ARG A 353 -65.98 -3.74 10.47
CA ARG A 353 -64.62 -3.36 10.02
C ARG A 353 -64.58 -2.74 8.63
N ALA A 354 -65.43 -3.22 7.71
CA ALA A 354 -65.51 -2.71 6.34
C ALA A 354 -66.32 -1.41 6.22
N GLY A 355 -67.13 -1.07 7.24
CA GLY A 355 -67.98 0.14 7.24
C GLY A 355 -69.16 0.06 6.26
N ALA A 356 -69.52 -1.14 5.81
CA ALA A 356 -70.61 -1.38 4.86
C ALA A 356 -71.55 -2.46 5.42
N PRO A 357 -72.88 -2.37 5.24
CA PRO A 357 -73.84 -3.35 5.74
C PRO A 357 -73.71 -4.72 5.06
N LEU A 358 -74.19 -5.78 5.70
CA LEU A 358 -74.23 -7.12 5.09
C LEU A 358 -75.23 -7.13 3.95
N ALA A 359 -74.76 -7.42 2.74
CA ALA A 359 -75.63 -7.41 1.57
C ALA A 359 -76.64 -8.58 1.60
N THR A 360 -76.19 -9.82 1.69
CA THR A 360 -77.09 -10.98 1.57
C THR A 360 -76.64 -12.17 2.39
N LEU A 361 -77.54 -12.74 3.19
CA LEU A 361 -77.38 -14.04 3.84
C LEU A 361 -78.28 -15.05 3.14
N VAL A 362 -77.69 -16.12 2.62
CA VAL A 362 -78.43 -17.25 2.05
C VAL A 362 -78.28 -18.45 2.98
N ILE A 363 -79.39 -19.01 3.43
CA ILE A 363 -79.44 -20.23 4.21
C ILE A 363 -80.08 -21.30 3.32
N ASP A 364 -79.27 -22.24 2.85
CA ASP A 364 -79.72 -23.33 2.00
C ASP A 364 -79.94 -24.60 2.82
N GLU A 365 -81.22 -24.92 3.04
CA GLU A 365 -81.65 -26.05 3.86
C GLU A 365 -81.03 -26.01 5.28
N GLY A 366 -81.29 -27.04 6.10
CA GLY A 366 -80.77 -27.12 7.48
C GLY A 366 -81.80 -26.91 8.59
N PHE A 367 -83.05 -26.59 8.22
CA PHE A 367 -84.19 -26.62 9.13
C PHE A 367 -84.75 -28.03 9.34
N GLY A 368 -84.48 -28.97 8.42
CA GLY A 368 -84.99 -30.35 8.47
C GLY A 368 -84.39 -31.23 9.56
N SER A 369 -83.22 -30.85 10.11
CA SER A 369 -82.60 -31.52 11.26
C SER A 369 -83.11 -31.02 12.61
N GLN A 370 -84.02 -30.04 12.61
CA GLN A 370 -84.59 -29.42 13.81
C GLN A 370 -85.97 -29.99 14.13
N ASP A 371 -86.28 -30.15 15.41
CA ASP A 371 -87.63 -30.40 15.90
C ASP A 371 -88.52 -29.14 15.74
N ALA A 372 -89.85 -29.28 15.92
CA ALA A 372 -90.79 -28.17 15.73
C ALA A 372 -90.43 -26.95 16.60
N THR A 373 -90.16 -27.17 17.88
CA THR A 373 -89.72 -26.14 18.83
C THR A 373 -88.39 -25.49 18.42
N GLY A 374 -87.43 -26.27 17.91
CA GLY A 374 -86.16 -25.77 17.41
C GLY A 374 -86.32 -24.91 16.16
N ARG A 375 -87.22 -25.28 15.24
CA ARG A 375 -87.54 -24.48 14.04
C ARG A 375 -88.15 -23.12 14.41
N GLU A 376 -89.11 -23.10 15.32
CA GLU A 376 -89.74 -21.86 15.80
C GLU A 376 -88.70 -20.89 16.40
N ARG A 377 -87.87 -21.37 17.34
CA ARG A 377 -86.82 -20.56 17.97
C ARG A 377 -85.76 -20.08 17.00
N LEU A 378 -85.40 -20.92 16.03
CA LEU A 378 -84.49 -20.56 14.96
C LEU A 378 -85.06 -19.43 14.09
N MET A 379 -86.34 -19.50 13.75
CA MET A 379 -87.03 -18.46 12.99
C MET A 379 -87.14 -17.14 13.76
N GLU A 380 -87.45 -17.19 15.06
CA GLU A 380 -87.43 -16.01 15.93
C GLU A 380 -86.03 -15.36 15.97
N ALA A 381 -84.98 -16.17 16.06
CA ALA A 381 -83.60 -15.69 16.05
C ALA A 381 -83.22 -15.04 14.71
N LEU A 382 -83.64 -15.62 13.58
CA LEU A 382 -83.39 -15.08 12.23
C LEU A 382 -84.15 -13.76 12.00
N ARG A 383 -85.41 -13.66 12.45
CA ARG A 383 -86.16 -12.40 12.40
C ARG A 383 -85.49 -11.30 13.21
N ALA A 384 -84.93 -11.64 14.37
CA ALA A 384 -84.25 -10.66 15.22
C ALA A 384 -82.98 -10.05 14.61
N ILE A 385 -82.40 -10.68 13.59
CA ILE A 385 -81.23 -10.17 12.87
C ILE A 385 -81.56 -9.75 11.44
N GLN A 386 -82.83 -9.78 11.04
CA GLN A 386 -83.24 -9.50 9.66
C GLN A 386 -82.77 -8.11 9.21
N ASP A 387 -82.89 -7.11 10.09
CA ASP A 387 -82.50 -5.72 9.80
C ASP A 387 -80.97 -5.53 9.69
N ASP A 388 -80.17 -6.51 10.10
CA ASP A 388 -78.71 -6.47 9.94
C ASP A 388 -78.26 -6.79 8.50
N PHE A 389 -79.16 -7.32 7.67
CA PHE A 389 -78.89 -7.75 6.29
C PHE A 389 -79.81 -7.03 5.30
N GLN A 390 -79.30 -6.67 4.12
CA GLN A 390 -80.17 -6.11 3.06
C GLN A 390 -81.12 -7.16 2.48
N CYS A 391 -80.72 -8.43 2.51
CA CYS A 391 -81.54 -9.56 2.07
C CYS A 391 -81.19 -10.81 2.87
N LEU A 392 -82.20 -11.45 3.46
CA LEU A 392 -82.10 -12.77 4.07
C LEU A 392 -82.93 -13.73 3.22
N LEU A 393 -82.27 -14.67 2.55
CA LEU A 393 -82.89 -15.66 1.68
C LEU A 393 -82.80 -17.04 2.33
N ILE A 394 -83.94 -17.67 2.56
CA ILE A 394 -84.03 -19.03 3.10
C ILE A 394 -84.56 -19.95 2.01
N VAL A 395 -83.82 -21.02 1.73
CA VAL A 395 -84.23 -22.10 0.85
C VAL A 395 -84.62 -23.29 1.72
N THR A 396 -85.88 -23.72 1.60
CA THR A 396 -86.38 -24.86 2.36
C THR A 396 -87.51 -25.56 1.62
N HIS A 397 -87.58 -26.87 1.78
CA HIS A 397 -88.70 -27.71 1.33
C HIS A 397 -89.79 -27.91 2.41
N LEU A 398 -89.62 -27.36 3.62
CA LEU A 398 -90.58 -27.54 4.71
C LEU A 398 -91.80 -26.63 4.55
N ASP A 399 -92.99 -27.24 4.48
CA ASP A 399 -94.25 -26.50 4.30
C ASP A 399 -94.55 -25.57 5.48
N ASP A 400 -94.30 -26.01 6.72
CA ASP A 400 -94.55 -25.24 7.95
C ASP A 400 -93.79 -23.90 8.00
N LEU A 401 -92.68 -23.77 7.28
CA LEU A 401 -91.89 -22.54 7.24
C LEU A 401 -92.44 -21.53 6.22
N LYS A 402 -93.21 -21.98 5.22
CA LYS A 402 -93.72 -21.12 4.13
C LYS A 402 -94.64 -20.02 4.64
N GLU A 403 -95.39 -20.28 5.71
CA GLU A 403 -96.35 -19.32 6.30
C GLU A 403 -95.65 -18.24 7.13
N LEU A 404 -94.35 -18.39 7.42
CA LEU A 404 -93.58 -17.43 8.22
C LEU A 404 -92.94 -16.31 7.40
N PHE A 405 -93.11 -16.31 6.07
CA PHE A 405 -92.51 -15.32 5.16
C PHE A 405 -93.56 -14.60 4.30
N ASP A 406 -93.46 -13.27 4.26
CA ASP A 406 -94.37 -12.41 3.49
C ASP A 406 -94.16 -12.53 1.98
N THR A 407 -92.93 -12.82 1.54
CA THR A 407 -92.58 -13.00 0.13
C THR A 407 -91.79 -14.30 -0.03
N ARG A 408 -92.22 -15.14 -0.97
CA ARG A 408 -91.62 -16.45 -1.25
C ARG A 408 -91.42 -16.70 -2.73
N ILE A 409 -90.40 -17.48 -3.06
CA ILE A 409 -90.14 -17.96 -4.42
C ILE A 409 -90.49 -19.44 -4.45
N GLU A 410 -91.63 -19.77 -5.06
CA GLU A 410 -92.07 -21.16 -5.20
C GLU A 410 -91.46 -21.79 -6.45
N VAL A 411 -90.75 -22.90 -6.28
CA VAL A 411 -90.13 -23.65 -7.37
C VAL A 411 -90.87 -24.96 -7.60
N THR A 412 -91.49 -25.10 -8.78
CA THR A 412 -92.25 -26.30 -9.18
C THR A 412 -91.52 -27.05 -10.29
N LYS A 413 -91.32 -28.37 -10.11
CA LYS A 413 -90.74 -29.25 -11.14
C LYS A 413 -91.80 -29.58 -12.20
N THR A 414 -91.45 -29.40 -13.47
CA THR A 414 -92.27 -29.74 -14.63
C THR A 414 -91.53 -30.71 -15.55
N ALA A 415 -92.22 -31.31 -16.53
CA ALA A 415 -91.60 -32.22 -17.51
C ALA A 415 -90.48 -31.57 -18.34
N ASN A 416 -90.47 -30.23 -18.46
CA ASN A 416 -89.49 -29.47 -19.26
C ASN A 416 -88.44 -28.75 -18.40
N GLY A 417 -88.36 -29.03 -17.09
CA GLY A 417 -87.46 -28.33 -16.15
C GLY A 417 -88.21 -27.75 -14.95
N SER A 418 -87.55 -26.88 -14.18
CA SER A 418 -88.17 -26.24 -13.01
C SER A 418 -88.64 -24.82 -13.36
N VAL A 419 -89.82 -24.43 -12.87
CA VAL A 419 -90.38 -23.08 -13.01
C VAL A 419 -90.42 -22.43 -11.63
N ALA A 420 -89.97 -21.18 -11.53
CA ALA A 420 -90.00 -20.40 -10.29
C ALA A 420 -91.03 -19.25 -10.42
N GLN A 421 -91.83 -19.04 -9.38
CA GLN A 421 -92.80 -17.94 -9.30
C GLN A 421 -92.64 -17.20 -7.97
N VAL A 422 -92.66 -15.87 -8.01
CA VAL A 422 -92.73 -15.05 -6.80
C VAL A 422 -94.18 -14.99 -6.33
N VAL A 423 -94.40 -15.35 -5.06
CA VAL A 423 -95.68 -15.28 -4.38
C VAL A 423 -95.53 -14.35 -3.19
N THR A 424 -96.41 -13.38 -3.07
CA THR A 424 -96.48 -12.44 -1.93
C THR A 424 -97.79 -12.69 -1.21
N ALA A 425 -97.72 -12.87 0.11
CA ALA A 425 -98.88 -13.14 0.97
C ALA A 425 -99.79 -11.92 1.14
#